data_AF-T1A075-F1
#
_entry.id   AF-T1A075-F1
#
_cell.length_a   1.000
_cell.length_b   1.000
_cell.length_c   1.000
_cell.angle_alpha   90.00
_cell.angle_beta   90.00
_cell.angle_gamma   90.00
#
_symmetry.space_group_name_H-M   'P 1'
#
loop_
_entity.id
_entity.type
_entity.pdbx_description
1 polymer ?
#
loop_
_entity_poly.entity_id
_entity_poly.type
_entity_poly.pdbx_seq_one_letter_code
_entity_poly.pdbx_strand_id
1 'polypeptide(L)'
;EAVCWDKVGDDWVMSLKGLSVIRVNDKDGKPLTNSVLEAHRINSPYILEGQDRTVLEKLKSELAYMEEGLVDLRKLARTLLSLDVNALLHGAFLAKKELAGGRLRLPRALSAFIEASDTKVVSSGGVKNDSVNPSGDTSKGFGNVPFARDEFSSPKIDAYFNLDLAQLRGYGLSEPVYTLLVALALYKIRAFLEHGLRLRTACDLECVGLDVQRPQGFELPTLSVLEGALPGLIRAAKSDAQFAVTTVIYTKANRGKKTNEGVDEGSGDNEDGED
;
A
#
# COMPACT_ATOMS: atom_id res chain seq x y z
N GLU A 1 -0.68 6.27 -1.03
CA GLU A 1 -1.43 5.50 -2.05
C GLU A 1 -2.79 6.07 -2.40
N ALA A 2 -3.63 6.47 -1.45
CA ALA A 2 -4.96 7.01 -1.77
C ALA A 2 -4.93 8.17 -2.79
N VAL A 3 -3.93 9.05 -2.70
CA VAL A 3 -3.67 10.17 -3.63
C VAL A 3 -3.31 9.75 -5.06
N CYS A 4 -3.14 8.46 -5.33
CA CYS A 4 -2.80 7.92 -6.65
C CYS A 4 -4.03 7.35 -7.37
N TRP A 5 -5.15 7.12 -6.68
CA TRP A 5 -6.32 6.45 -7.25
C TRP A 5 -7.55 7.37 -7.24
N ASP A 6 -8.17 7.53 -8.40
CA ASP A 6 -9.47 8.16 -8.54
C ASP A 6 -10.55 7.13 -8.17
N LYS A 7 -11.11 7.28 -6.96
CA LYS A 7 -12.16 6.39 -6.45
C LYS A 7 -13.47 6.48 -7.25
N VAL A 8 -13.77 7.63 -7.85
CA VAL A 8 -15.01 7.82 -8.61
C VAL A 8 -14.86 7.21 -10.00
N GLY A 9 -13.72 7.46 -10.65
CA GLY A 9 -13.37 6.88 -11.94
C GLY A 9 -12.94 5.42 -11.91
N ASP A 10 -12.66 4.87 -10.73
CA ASP A 10 -12.03 3.55 -10.50
C ASP A 10 -10.81 3.30 -11.42
N ASP A 11 -9.90 4.26 -11.40
CA ASP A 11 -8.67 4.22 -12.17
C ASP A 11 -7.57 5.05 -11.50
N TRP A 12 -6.38 5.01 -12.08
CA TRP A 12 -5.34 5.98 -11.78
C TRP A 12 -5.85 7.42 -11.95
N VAL A 13 -5.40 8.31 -11.07
CA VAL A 13 -5.51 9.75 -11.32
C VAL A 13 -4.85 10.10 -12.67
N MET A 14 -5.29 11.18 -13.29
CA MET A 14 -4.98 11.48 -14.69
C MET A 14 -3.47 11.46 -15.02
N SER A 15 -2.64 11.99 -14.12
CA SER A 15 -1.17 12.04 -14.26
C SER A 15 -0.49 10.67 -14.20
N LEU A 16 -1.16 9.66 -13.62
CA LEU A 16 -0.64 8.30 -13.39
C LEU A 16 -1.22 7.24 -14.33
N LYS A 17 -2.13 7.62 -15.24
CA LYS A 17 -2.75 6.68 -16.17
C LYS A 17 -1.72 6.00 -17.05
N GLY A 18 -1.86 4.67 -17.17
CA GLY A 18 -0.96 3.81 -17.96
C GLY A 18 0.08 3.04 -17.15
N LEU A 19 0.13 3.24 -15.83
CA LEU A 19 0.90 2.40 -14.90
C LEU A 19 0.25 1.03 -14.72
N SER A 20 1.07 0.04 -14.34
CA SER A 20 0.62 -1.32 -14.07
C SER A 20 -0.25 -1.40 -12.82
N VAL A 21 -1.34 -2.17 -12.91
CA VAL A 21 -2.27 -2.38 -11.81
C VAL A 21 -2.98 -3.72 -11.97
N ILE A 22 -3.17 -4.42 -10.85
CA ILE A 22 -4.04 -5.58 -10.77
C ILE A 22 -5.38 -5.11 -10.22
N ARG A 23 -6.42 -5.14 -11.04
CA ARG A 23 -7.81 -4.88 -10.65
C ARG A 23 -8.46 -6.18 -10.20
N VAL A 24 -9.26 -6.10 -9.15
CA VAL A 24 -10.04 -7.22 -8.63
C VAL A 24 -11.51 -6.90 -8.75
N ASN A 25 -12.24 -7.74 -9.48
CA ASN A 25 -13.69 -7.68 -9.54
C ASN A 25 -14.30 -8.78 -8.67
N ASP A 26 -15.51 -8.57 -8.17
CA ASP A 26 -16.30 -9.63 -7.56
C ASP A 26 -16.84 -10.61 -8.63
N LYS A 27 -17.54 -11.64 -8.17
CA LYS A 27 -18.18 -12.66 -9.02
C LYS A 27 -19.21 -12.10 -10.02
N ASP A 28 -19.76 -10.92 -9.73
CA ASP A 28 -20.78 -10.26 -10.52
C ASP A 28 -20.14 -9.23 -11.49
N GLY A 29 -18.81 -9.19 -11.54
CA GLY A 29 -18.02 -8.31 -12.41
C GLY A 29 -17.88 -6.88 -11.89
N LYS A 30 -18.29 -6.58 -10.66
CA LYS A 30 -18.18 -5.23 -10.08
C LYS A 30 -16.79 -5.01 -9.47
N PRO A 31 -16.23 -3.80 -9.55
CA PRO A 31 -14.96 -3.49 -8.88
C PRO A 31 -15.03 -3.77 -7.37
N LEU A 32 -14.08 -4.53 -6.87
CA LEU A 32 -13.96 -4.91 -5.45
C LEU A 32 -12.78 -4.20 -4.79
N THR A 33 -11.58 -4.33 -5.37
CA THR A 33 -10.34 -3.71 -4.89
C THR A 33 -9.26 -3.74 -5.98
N ASN A 34 -8.04 -3.30 -5.70
CA ASN A 34 -6.90 -3.38 -6.61
C ASN A 34 -5.55 -3.34 -5.87
N SER A 35 -4.46 -3.68 -6.56
CA SER A 35 -3.12 -3.71 -5.97
C SER A 35 -2.65 -2.38 -5.38
N VAL A 36 -3.18 -1.22 -5.81
CA VAL A 36 -2.84 0.10 -5.26
C VAL A 36 -3.48 0.32 -3.89
N LEU A 37 -4.74 -0.09 -3.74
CA LEU A 37 -5.54 0.09 -2.52
C LEU A 37 -5.30 -0.99 -1.47
N GLU A 38 -4.86 -2.18 -1.88
CA GLU A 38 -4.56 -3.29 -0.98
C GLU A 38 -3.30 -3.04 -0.14
N ALA A 39 -3.41 -3.23 1.18
CA ALA A 39 -2.29 -3.08 2.11
C ALA A 39 -1.16 -4.07 1.83
N HIS A 40 -1.51 -5.28 1.35
CA HIS A 40 -0.56 -6.31 0.94
C HIS A 40 -0.19 -6.23 -0.55
N ARG A 41 -0.64 -5.21 -1.27
CA ARG A 41 -0.33 -4.99 -2.70
C ARG A 41 -0.67 -6.24 -3.53
N ILE A 42 0.18 -6.60 -4.49
CA ILE A 42 0.11 -7.86 -5.24
C ILE A 42 -0.01 -9.13 -4.36
N ASN A 43 0.45 -9.12 -3.10
CA ASN A 43 0.30 -10.26 -2.18
C ASN A 43 -1.10 -10.33 -1.53
N SER A 44 -2.04 -9.47 -1.94
CA SER A 44 -3.40 -9.48 -1.39
C SER A 44 -4.07 -10.86 -1.55
N PRO A 45 -4.81 -11.34 -0.54
CA PRO A 45 -5.62 -12.54 -0.68
C PRO A 45 -6.68 -12.42 -1.78
N TYR A 46 -7.14 -11.19 -2.09
CA TYR A 46 -8.07 -10.95 -3.18
C TYR A 46 -7.44 -11.15 -4.57
N ILE A 47 -6.11 -11.13 -4.67
CA ILE A 47 -5.34 -11.33 -5.90
C ILE A 47 -4.79 -12.76 -6.00
N LEU A 48 -4.28 -13.33 -4.89
CA LEU A 48 -3.53 -14.60 -4.94
C LEU A 48 -4.25 -15.80 -4.30
N GLU A 49 -5.33 -15.61 -3.52
CA GLU A 49 -6.03 -16.71 -2.82
C GLU A 49 -7.43 -17.02 -3.41
N GLY A 50 -7.83 -16.30 -4.46
CA GLY A 50 -9.07 -16.54 -5.18
C GLY A 50 -9.04 -17.81 -6.05
N GLN A 51 -10.20 -18.19 -6.60
CA GLN A 51 -10.26 -19.26 -7.61
C GLN A 51 -9.60 -18.84 -8.94
N ASP A 52 -9.63 -17.55 -9.27
CA ASP A 52 -8.85 -17.01 -10.37
C ASP A 52 -7.36 -17.02 -10.01
N ARG A 53 -6.62 -17.90 -10.70
CA ARG A 53 -5.18 -18.10 -10.47
C ARG A 53 -4.31 -17.36 -11.47
N THR A 54 -4.86 -16.47 -12.30
CA THR A 54 -4.14 -15.82 -13.42
C THR A 54 -2.83 -15.16 -12.97
N VAL A 55 -2.88 -14.34 -11.92
CA VAL A 55 -1.68 -13.65 -11.40
C VAL A 55 -0.72 -14.64 -10.75
N LEU A 56 -1.22 -15.60 -9.98
CA LEU A 56 -0.40 -16.61 -9.32
C LEU A 56 0.37 -17.48 -10.34
N GLU A 57 -0.31 -17.99 -11.36
CA GLU A 57 0.34 -18.81 -12.39
C GLU A 57 1.32 -17.99 -13.23
N LYS A 58 1.03 -16.71 -13.49
CA LYS A 58 2.02 -15.82 -14.13
C LYS A 58 3.26 -15.65 -13.26
N LEU A 59 3.11 -15.40 -11.96
CA LEU A 59 4.24 -15.29 -11.04
C LEU A 59 5.04 -16.60 -10.97
N LYS A 60 4.36 -17.76 -10.89
CA LYS A 60 5.00 -19.08 -10.91
C LYS A 60 5.80 -19.30 -12.19
N SER A 61 5.21 -19.00 -13.34
CA SER A 61 5.87 -19.15 -14.63
C SER A 61 7.10 -18.22 -14.77
N GLU A 62 6.96 -16.94 -14.44
CA GLU A 62 8.02 -15.94 -14.59
C GLU A 62 9.19 -16.13 -13.60
N LEU A 63 8.93 -16.80 -12.47
CA LEU A 63 9.87 -16.94 -11.34
C LEU A 63 10.22 -18.40 -11.03
N ALA A 64 9.85 -19.34 -11.92
CA ALA A 64 9.96 -20.79 -11.70
C ALA A 64 11.39 -21.27 -11.34
N TYR A 65 12.42 -20.62 -11.87
CA TYR A 65 13.81 -21.03 -11.67
C TYR A 65 14.40 -20.64 -10.31
N MET A 66 13.60 -20.02 -9.42
CA MET A 66 14.05 -19.59 -8.09
C MET A 66 13.68 -20.58 -6.98
N GLU A 67 13.24 -21.80 -7.31
CA GLU A 67 12.85 -22.82 -6.31
C GLU A 67 13.96 -23.12 -5.29
N GLU A 68 15.22 -23.13 -5.75
CA GLU A 68 16.41 -23.29 -4.93
C GLU A 68 17.40 -22.12 -5.12
N GLY A 69 18.30 -21.93 -4.15
CA GLY A 69 19.35 -20.91 -4.23
C GLY A 69 18.89 -19.48 -3.94
N LEU A 70 19.77 -18.53 -4.29
CA LEU A 70 19.56 -17.09 -4.07
C LEU A 70 18.45 -16.56 -4.98
N VAL A 71 17.58 -15.70 -4.43
CA VAL A 71 16.52 -15.03 -5.19
C VAL A 71 17.13 -13.97 -6.12
N ASP A 72 16.83 -14.05 -7.42
CA ASP A 72 17.18 -12.98 -8.36
C ASP A 72 16.22 -11.80 -8.18
N LEU A 73 16.65 -10.84 -7.36
CA LEU A 73 15.89 -9.62 -7.08
C LEU A 73 15.69 -8.73 -8.32
N ARG A 74 16.55 -8.81 -9.34
CA ARG A 74 16.39 -8.03 -10.58
C ARG A 74 15.28 -8.61 -11.45
N LYS A 75 15.21 -9.93 -11.58
CA LYS A 75 14.04 -10.56 -12.22
C LYS A 75 12.78 -10.28 -11.41
N LEU A 76 12.81 -10.43 -10.08
CA LEU A 76 11.65 -10.14 -9.24
C LEU A 76 11.15 -8.70 -9.46
N ALA A 77 12.05 -7.72 -9.43
CA ALA A 77 11.71 -6.32 -9.69
C ALA A 77 11.11 -6.10 -11.09
N ARG A 78 11.67 -6.71 -12.14
CA ARG A 78 11.11 -6.64 -13.51
C ARG A 78 9.71 -7.27 -13.60
N THR A 79 9.52 -8.44 -13.01
CA THR A 79 8.22 -9.12 -13.00
C THR A 79 7.18 -8.26 -12.26
N LEU A 80 7.53 -7.73 -11.08
CA LEU A 80 6.65 -6.87 -10.31
C LEU A 80 6.36 -5.54 -11.01
N LEU A 81 7.32 -4.95 -11.73
CA LEU A 81 7.13 -3.70 -12.47
C LEU A 81 5.97 -3.81 -13.48
N SER A 82 5.88 -4.93 -14.19
CA SER A 82 4.82 -5.16 -15.17
C SER A 82 3.43 -5.33 -14.55
N LEU A 83 3.34 -5.80 -13.29
CA LEU A 83 2.09 -6.16 -12.63
C LEU A 83 1.61 -5.12 -11.61
N ASP A 84 2.54 -4.59 -10.81
CA ASP A 84 2.28 -3.65 -9.72
C ASP A 84 3.54 -2.79 -9.48
N VAL A 85 3.61 -1.66 -10.19
CA VAL A 85 4.74 -0.72 -10.10
C VAL A 85 4.97 -0.21 -8.67
N ASN A 86 3.91 -0.12 -7.84
CA ASN A 86 4.05 0.35 -6.46
C ASN A 86 4.82 -0.62 -5.57
N ALA A 87 4.86 -1.91 -5.93
CA ALA A 87 5.67 -2.90 -5.21
C ALA A 87 7.17 -2.55 -5.24
N LEU A 88 7.65 -1.85 -6.27
CA LEU A 88 9.05 -1.41 -6.36
C LEU A 88 9.38 -0.25 -5.42
N LEU A 89 8.38 0.53 -5.01
CA LEU A 89 8.56 1.63 -4.06
C LEU A 89 8.27 1.18 -2.63
N HIS A 90 7.14 0.52 -2.42
CA HIS A 90 6.64 0.16 -1.10
C HIS A 90 6.99 -1.26 -0.65
N GLY A 91 7.77 -1.98 -1.47
CA GLY A 91 8.14 -3.36 -1.25
C GLY A 91 6.97 -4.32 -1.46
N ALA A 92 7.29 -5.60 -1.52
CA ALA A 92 6.33 -6.69 -1.54
C ALA A 92 6.95 -7.93 -0.90
N PHE A 93 6.14 -8.73 -0.21
CA PHE A 93 6.56 -10.02 0.31
C PHE A 93 5.57 -11.09 -0.13
N LEU A 94 5.98 -11.93 -1.08
CA LEU A 94 5.20 -13.03 -1.62
C LEU A 94 5.52 -14.30 -0.82
N ALA A 95 4.90 -14.45 0.34
CA ALA A 95 5.20 -15.52 1.30
C ALA A 95 4.57 -16.90 0.94
N LYS A 96 4.10 -17.08 -0.30
CA LYS A 96 3.46 -18.32 -0.74
C LYS A 96 4.50 -19.40 -1.02
N LYS A 97 4.29 -20.60 -0.46
CA LYS A 97 5.16 -21.78 -0.71
C LYS A 97 5.34 -22.07 -2.19
N GLU A 98 4.29 -21.88 -2.99
CA GLU A 98 4.31 -22.06 -4.46
C GLU A 98 5.20 -21.05 -5.21
N LEU A 99 5.68 -20.00 -4.53
CA LEU A 99 6.50 -18.94 -5.10
C LEU A 99 7.88 -18.96 -4.42
N ALA A 100 8.80 -19.77 -4.95
CA ALA A 100 10.15 -19.95 -4.42
C ALA A 100 10.17 -20.28 -2.92
N GLY A 101 9.25 -21.13 -2.44
CA GLY A 101 9.17 -21.50 -1.03
C GLY A 101 8.75 -20.35 -0.09
N GLY A 102 8.16 -19.28 -0.61
CA GLY A 102 7.75 -18.10 0.16
C GLY A 102 8.89 -17.13 0.47
N ARG A 103 9.99 -17.18 -0.29
CA ARG A 103 11.21 -16.40 -0.06
C ARG A 103 11.28 -15.09 -0.86
N LEU A 104 10.33 -14.84 -1.75
CA LEU A 104 10.35 -13.68 -2.63
C LEU A 104 9.96 -12.41 -1.87
N ARG A 105 10.97 -11.61 -1.52
CA ARG A 105 10.80 -10.33 -0.83
C ARG A 105 11.56 -9.22 -1.56
N LEU A 106 10.85 -8.16 -1.91
CA LEU A 106 11.43 -6.92 -2.37
C LEU A 106 11.38 -5.89 -1.23
N PRO A 107 12.53 -5.36 -0.76
CA PRO A 107 12.54 -4.33 0.28
C PRO A 107 11.87 -3.03 -0.19
N ARG A 108 11.50 -2.17 0.76
CA ARG A 108 10.91 -0.85 0.44
C ARG A 108 12.01 0.10 -0.01
N ALA A 109 11.84 0.75 -1.15
CA ALA A 109 12.72 1.84 -1.59
C ALA A 109 12.26 3.18 -1.02
N LEU A 110 10.96 3.34 -0.76
CA LEU A 110 10.37 4.51 -0.11
C LEU A 110 9.86 4.13 1.28
N SER A 111 10.44 4.73 2.32
CA SER A 111 9.96 4.65 3.69
C SER A 111 9.53 6.03 4.18
N ALA A 112 8.56 6.03 5.10
CA ALA A 112 8.09 7.25 5.73
C ALA A 112 7.53 6.94 7.13
N PHE A 113 7.58 7.93 8.00
CA PHE A 113 6.92 7.92 9.29
C PHE A 113 6.59 9.35 9.71
N ILE A 114 5.65 9.50 10.63
CA ILE A 114 5.27 10.78 11.21
C ILE A 114 5.57 10.70 12.70
N GLU A 115 6.33 11.66 13.19
CA GLU A 115 6.69 11.79 14.59
C GLU A 115 6.05 13.04 15.15
N ALA A 116 5.47 12.93 16.35
CA ALA A 116 4.96 14.05 17.10
C ALA A 116 5.74 14.13 18.41
N SER A 117 6.46 15.23 18.64
CA SER A 117 7.20 15.47 19.89
C SER A 117 6.40 16.36 20.84
N ASP A 118 6.70 16.32 22.14
CA ASP A 118 6.00 17.11 23.16
C ASP A 118 4.47 16.93 23.14
N THR A 119 4.02 15.69 22.95
CA THR A 119 2.59 15.35 22.91
C THR A 119 1.91 15.62 24.24
N LYS A 120 0.70 16.16 24.19
CA LYS A 120 -0.15 16.47 25.35
C LYS A 120 -1.52 15.85 25.17
N VAL A 121 -2.05 15.31 26.25
CA VAL A 121 -3.45 14.87 26.31
C VAL A 121 -4.37 16.08 26.30
N VAL A 122 -5.37 16.04 25.44
CA VAL A 122 -6.46 17.00 25.35
C VAL A 122 -7.75 16.26 25.69
N SER A 123 -8.11 16.28 26.97
CA SER A 123 -9.35 15.66 27.44
C SER A 123 -10.56 16.50 27.03
N SER A 124 -11.57 15.84 26.50
CA SER A 124 -12.81 16.44 26.01
C SER A 124 -14.01 15.52 26.26
N GLY A 125 -15.23 16.06 26.07
CA GLY A 125 -16.46 15.30 26.07
C GLY A 125 -17.05 15.21 24.66
N GLY A 126 -17.77 14.13 24.38
CA GLY A 126 -18.59 13.96 23.19
C GLY A 126 -19.99 13.47 23.56
N VAL A 127 -20.92 13.55 22.61
CA VAL A 127 -22.26 12.97 22.75
C VAL A 127 -22.59 12.20 21.49
N LYS A 128 -22.93 10.91 21.64
CA LYS A 128 -23.62 10.18 20.58
C LYS A 128 -25.05 10.68 20.58
N ASN A 129 -25.44 11.44 19.57
CA ASN A 129 -26.80 11.95 19.45
C ASN A 129 -27.68 10.95 18.68
N ASP A 130 -28.85 10.65 19.24
CA ASP A 130 -29.95 9.98 18.55
C ASP A 130 -31.00 11.03 18.20
N SER A 131 -30.96 11.52 16.96
CA SER A 131 -31.89 12.54 16.48
C SER A 131 -33.32 12.03 16.28
N VAL A 132 -33.52 10.70 16.30
CA VAL A 132 -34.81 10.05 16.04
C VAL A 132 -35.51 9.70 17.36
N ASN A 133 -34.75 9.20 18.34
CA ASN A 133 -35.25 8.88 19.67
C ASN A 133 -34.29 9.35 20.78
N PRO A 134 -34.22 10.66 21.07
CA PRO A 134 -33.26 11.23 22.03
C PRO A 134 -33.37 10.67 23.45
N SER A 135 -34.58 10.22 23.85
CA SER A 135 -34.88 9.66 25.19
C SER A 135 -34.96 8.13 25.19
N GLY A 136 -34.46 7.47 24.15
CA GLY A 136 -34.50 6.02 24.02
C GLY A 136 -33.58 5.28 25.00
N ASP A 137 -33.79 3.97 25.11
CA ASP A 137 -32.99 3.08 25.96
C ASP A 137 -31.54 2.95 25.46
N THR A 138 -30.60 3.57 26.19
CA THR A 138 -29.18 3.64 25.83
C THR A 138 -28.49 2.29 25.87
N SER A 139 -28.97 1.34 26.68
CA SER A 139 -28.43 -0.02 26.73
C SER A 139 -28.65 -0.82 25.43
N LYS A 140 -29.66 -0.43 24.64
CA LYS A 140 -29.98 -1.01 23.33
C LYS A 140 -29.46 -0.18 22.16
N GLY A 141 -28.72 0.90 22.45
CA GLY A 141 -28.13 1.78 21.46
C GLY A 141 -29.02 2.93 20.98
N PHE A 142 -30.17 3.21 21.64
CA PHE A 142 -30.97 4.41 21.39
C PHE A 142 -30.58 5.57 22.32
N GLY A 143 -31.12 6.75 22.09
CA GLY A 143 -30.93 7.89 23.00
C GLY A 143 -29.57 8.56 22.93
N ASN A 144 -29.48 9.73 23.57
CA ASN A 144 -28.24 10.50 23.65
C ASN A 144 -27.32 9.94 24.73
N VAL A 145 -26.05 9.67 24.39
CA VAL A 145 -25.05 9.14 25.34
C VAL A 145 -23.83 10.06 25.38
N PRO A 146 -23.64 10.84 26.47
CA PRO A 146 -22.39 11.54 26.73
C PRO A 146 -21.25 10.56 27.01
N PHE A 147 -20.05 10.87 26.52
CA PHE A 147 -18.85 10.08 26.75
C PHE A 147 -17.63 11.00 26.90
N ALA A 148 -16.63 10.58 27.66
CA ALA A 148 -15.33 11.25 27.70
C ALA A 148 -14.45 10.74 26.56
N ARG A 149 -13.59 11.62 26.04
CA ARG A 149 -12.61 11.30 25.00
C ARG A 149 -11.30 12.02 25.30
N ASP A 150 -10.21 11.27 25.29
CA ASP A 150 -8.87 11.84 25.24
C ASP A 150 -8.39 11.92 23.81
N GLU A 151 -7.90 13.09 23.43
CA GLU A 151 -7.17 13.32 22.20
C GLU A 151 -5.71 13.66 22.50
N PHE A 152 -4.86 13.66 21.47
CA PHE A 152 -3.47 14.07 21.59
C PHE A 152 -3.23 15.27 20.68
N SER A 153 -2.58 16.28 21.23
CA SER A 153 -2.06 17.42 20.47
C SER A 153 -0.55 17.46 20.60
N SER A 154 0.13 17.99 19.60
CA SER A 154 1.57 18.21 19.64
C SER A 154 1.89 19.54 18.97
N PRO A 155 2.79 20.36 19.54
CA PRO A 155 3.24 21.60 18.91
C PRO A 155 4.21 21.36 17.75
N LYS A 156 4.75 20.14 17.60
CA LYS A 156 5.77 19.80 16.60
C LYS A 156 5.53 18.40 16.05
N ILE A 157 5.13 18.36 14.79
CA ILE A 157 4.88 17.13 14.04
C ILE A 157 5.75 17.16 12.79
N ASP A 158 6.63 16.18 12.65
CA ASP A 158 7.54 16.03 11.53
C ASP A 158 7.18 14.76 10.74
N ALA A 159 7.05 14.89 9.42
CA ALA A 159 6.88 13.76 8.51
C ALA A 159 8.23 13.48 7.81
N TYR A 160 8.82 12.34 8.11
CA TYR A 160 10.10 11.92 7.55
C TYR A 160 9.89 11.02 6.34
N PHE A 161 10.69 11.23 5.30
CA PHE A 161 10.69 10.41 4.09
C PHE A 161 12.13 10.05 3.70
N ASN A 162 12.34 8.79 3.33
CA ASN A 162 13.60 8.36 2.77
C ASN A 162 13.35 7.57 1.47
N LEU A 163 13.96 8.03 0.38
CA LEU A 163 13.95 7.37 -0.91
C LEU A 163 15.34 6.80 -1.20
N ASP A 164 15.47 5.48 -1.19
CA ASP A 164 16.71 4.78 -1.48
C ASP A 164 16.97 4.70 -2.99
N LEU A 165 17.71 5.69 -3.49
CA LEU A 165 18.13 5.75 -4.89
C LEU A 165 19.10 4.62 -5.27
N ALA A 166 19.88 4.09 -4.32
CA ALA A 166 20.81 3.01 -4.58
C ALA A 166 20.05 1.70 -4.81
N GLN A 167 19.01 1.43 -4.01
CA GLN A 167 18.12 0.30 -4.22
C GLN A 167 17.41 0.36 -5.58
N LEU A 168 16.85 1.51 -5.95
CA LEU A 168 16.21 1.69 -7.26
C LEU A 168 17.17 1.41 -8.43
N ARG A 169 18.43 1.85 -8.34
CA ARG A 169 19.47 1.51 -9.32
C ARG A 169 19.84 0.02 -9.27
N GLY A 170 19.84 -0.58 -8.08
CA GLY A 170 20.15 -1.99 -7.85
C GLY A 170 19.23 -2.97 -8.59
N TYR A 171 17.99 -2.55 -8.88
CA TYR A 171 17.05 -3.31 -9.71
C TYR A 171 17.55 -3.51 -11.14
N GLY A 172 18.47 -2.69 -11.64
CA GLY A 172 19.04 -2.80 -12.98
C GLY A 172 17.98 -2.63 -14.07
N LEU A 173 17.02 -1.73 -13.84
CA LEU A 173 16.01 -1.32 -14.81
C LEU A 173 16.59 -0.24 -15.73
N SER A 174 15.94 0.00 -16.87
CA SER A 174 16.39 1.03 -17.80
C SER A 174 16.27 2.44 -17.21
N GLU A 175 17.03 3.38 -17.75
CA GLU A 175 17.03 4.77 -17.28
C GLU A 175 15.63 5.43 -17.30
N PRO A 176 14.79 5.23 -18.35
CA PRO A 176 13.42 5.74 -18.34
C PRO A 176 12.58 5.19 -17.17
N VAL A 177 12.72 3.89 -16.86
CA VAL A 177 12.01 3.25 -15.74
C VAL A 177 12.52 3.77 -14.40
N TYR A 178 13.84 3.88 -14.22
CA TYR A 178 14.43 4.45 -13.02
C TYR A 178 13.94 5.88 -12.77
N THR A 179 13.97 6.72 -13.80
CA THR A 179 13.50 8.12 -13.74
C THR A 179 12.02 8.19 -13.37
N LEU A 180 11.19 7.32 -13.95
CA LEU A 180 9.77 7.22 -13.60
C LEU A 180 9.57 6.80 -12.14
N LEU A 181 10.30 5.81 -11.62
CA LEU A 181 10.17 5.36 -10.23
C LEU A 181 10.53 6.47 -9.25
N VAL A 182 11.59 7.23 -9.54
CA VAL A 182 11.96 8.41 -8.75
C VAL A 182 10.84 9.45 -8.80
N ALA A 183 10.37 9.84 -9.99
CA ALA A 183 9.31 10.84 -10.13
C ALA A 183 8.00 10.39 -9.44
N LEU A 184 7.66 9.11 -9.52
CA LEU A 184 6.49 8.54 -8.85
C LEU A 184 6.62 8.59 -7.32
N ALA A 185 7.81 8.31 -6.78
CA ALA A 185 8.06 8.44 -5.34
C ALA A 185 7.94 9.90 -4.89
N LEU A 186 8.54 10.84 -5.62
CA LEU A 186 8.43 12.27 -5.32
C LEU A 186 6.98 12.78 -5.42
N TYR A 187 6.23 12.32 -6.42
CA TYR A 187 4.80 12.61 -6.55
C TYR A 187 4.02 12.14 -5.32
N LYS A 188 4.26 10.90 -4.86
CA LYS A 188 3.57 10.37 -3.67
C LYS A 188 3.88 11.19 -2.41
N ILE A 189 5.13 11.59 -2.21
CA ILE A 189 5.54 12.45 -1.08
C ILE A 189 4.84 13.80 -1.19
N ARG A 190 4.95 14.47 -2.34
CA ARG A 190 4.39 15.81 -2.54
C ARG A 190 2.86 15.83 -2.44
N ALA A 191 2.18 14.88 -3.08
CA ALA A 191 0.72 14.75 -3.00
C ALA A 191 0.24 14.43 -1.58
N PHE A 192 0.97 13.62 -0.81
CA PHE A 192 0.68 13.39 0.60
C PHE A 192 0.80 14.67 1.43
N LEU A 193 1.86 15.45 1.22
CA LEU A 193 2.09 16.69 1.97
C LEU A 193 1.09 17.81 1.60
N GLU A 194 0.57 17.80 0.38
CA GLU A 194 -0.37 18.83 -0.12
C GLU A 194 -1.83 18.51 0.23
N HIS A 195 -2.23 17.25 0.17
CA HIS A 195 -3.60 16.84 0.52
C HIS A 195 -3.77 16.49 2.01
N GLY A 196 -2.65 16.21 2.70
CA GLY A 196 -2.66 15.78 4.09
C GLY A 196 -3.24 14.38 4.29
N LEU A 197 -3.41 14.04 5.57
CA LEU A 197 -4.08 12.82 6.01
C LEU A 197 -4.73 13.10 7.36
N ARG A 198 -5.96 12.60 7.52
CA ARG A 198 -6.56 12.46 8.84
C ARG A 198 -6.03 11.18 9.48
N LEU A 199 -5.00 11.32 10.31
CA LEU A 199 -4.62 10.28 11.27
C LEU A 199 -5.80 10.08 12.23
N ARG A 200 -5.94 8.94 12.93
CA ARG A 200 -7.09 8.61 13.81
C ARG A 200 -7.21 9.53 15.06
N THR A 201 -7.24 10.83 14.81
CA THR A 201 -7.21 12.00 15.69
C THR A 201 -8.16 13.04 15.06
N ALA A 202 -8.56 14.08 15.79
CA ALA A 202 -9.32 15.18 15.19
C ALA A 202 -8.43 16.20 14.45
N CYS A 203 -7.12 15.95 14.34
CA CYS A 203 -6.19 16.83 13.66
C CYS A 203 -6.02 16.44 12.18
N ASP A 204 -5.90 17.44 11.32
CA ASP A 204 -5.45 17.31 9.94
C ASP A 204 -3.95 17.61 9.89
N LEU A 205 -3.19 16.79 9.16
CA LEU A 205 -1.78 17.06 8.93
C LEU A 205 -1.61 18.08 7.81
N GLU A 206 -1.05 19.24 8.13
CA GLU A 206 -0.74 20.31 7.18
C GLU A 206 0.78 20.53 7.10
N CYS A 207 1.32 20.60 5.87
CA CYS A 207 2.74 20.85 5.64
C CYS A 207 3.03 22.35 5.61
N VAL A 208 3.70 22.87 6.65
CA VAL A 208 4.09 24.30 6.76
C VAL A 208 5.52 24.58 6.28
N GLY A 209 6.33 23.54 6.11
CA GLY A 209 7.73 23.65 5.73
C GLY A 209 8.28 22.31 5.26
N LEU A 210 9.34 22.36 4.45
CA LEU A 210 9.99 21.19 3.89
C LEU A 210 11.50 21.39 3.90
N ASP A 211 12.22 20.44 4.48
CA ASP A 211 13.67 20.38 4.47
C ASP A 211 14.13 19.18 3.64
N VAL A 212 15.03 19.42 2.68
CA VAL A 212 15.67 18.36 1.89
C VAL A 212 17.11 18.23 2.33
N GLN A 213 17.40 17.13 3.04
CA GLN A 213 18.75 16.89 3.54
C GLN A 213 19.72 16.46 2.46
N ARG A 214 19.29 15.60 1.51
CA ARG A 214 20.14 15.04 0.46
C ARG A 214 19.36 14.76 -0.83
N PRO A 215 19.98 14.96 -2.00
CA PRO A 215 21.28 15.59 -2.20
C PRO A 215 21.23 17.11 -1.95
N GLN A 216 22.37 17.71 -1.62
CA GLN A 216 22.44 19.14 -1.31
C GLN A 216 21.99 19.99 -2.50
N GLY A 217 21.14 20.99 -2.24
CA GLY A 217 20.60 21.88 -3.28
C GLY A 217 19.48 21.27 -4.13
N PHE A 218 19.03 20.05 -3.83
CA PHE A 218 17.84 19.50 -4.46
C PHE A 218 16.58 20.12 -3.85
N GLU A 219 15.71 20.63 -4.70
CA GLU A 219 14.40 21.12 -4.31
C GLU A 219 13.35 20.09 -4.72
N LEU A 220 12.48 19.70 -3.79
CA LEU A 220 11.35 18.83 -4.12
C LEU A 220 10.41 19.56 -5.09
N PRO A 221 10.17 19.04 -6.31
CA PRO A 221 9.30 19.71 -7.26
C PRO A 221 7.87 19.89 -6.72
N THR A 222 7.15 20.89 -7.21
CA THR A 222 5.73 21.09 -6.85
C THR A 222 4.87 19.96 -7.43
N LEU A 223 3.66 19.77 -6.88
CA LEU A 223 2.75 18.72 -7.35
C LEU A 223 2.43 18.90 -8.83
N SER A 224 2.10 20.13 -9.25
CA SER A 224 1.81 20.45 -10.66
C SER A 224 2.96 20.12 -11.62
N VAL A 225 4.22 20.36 -11.22
CA VAL A 225 5.39 19.99 -12.04
C VAL A 225 5.50 18.48 -12.20
N LEU A 226 5.28 17.72 -11.11
CA LEU A 226 5.32 16.25 -11.14
C LEU A 226 4.18 15.70 -11.98
N GLU A 227 2.95 16.21 -11.81
CA GLU A 227 1.78 15.82 -12.58
C GLU A 227 1.95 16.07 -14.09
N GLY A 228 2.57 17.21 -14.47
CA GLY A 228 2.87 17.52 -15.86
C GLY A 228 3.94 16.60 -16.47
N ALA A 229 4.93 16.17 -15.68
CA ALA A 229 6.03 15.34 -16.16
C ALA A 229 5.66 13.85 -16.28
N LEU A 230 4.88 13.33 -15.32
CA LEU A 230 4.58 11.89 -15.18
C LEU A 230 4.04 11.24 -16.46
N PRO A 231 3.08 11.81 -17.22
CA PRO A 231 2.60 11.20 -18.46
C PRO A 231 3.71 10.99 -19.50
N GLY A 232 4.68 11.90 -19.58
CA GLY A 232 5.84 11.77 -20.46
C GLY A 232 6.77 10.64 -20.02
N LEU A 233 7.05 10.56 -18.72
CA LEU A 233 7.90 9.51 -18.14
C LEU A 233 7.27 8.12 -18.28
N ILE A 234 5.96 7.99 -18.07
CA ILE A 234 5.21 6.74 -18.26
C ILE A 234 5.33 6.29 -19.72
N ARG A 235 5.17 7.20 -20.69
CA ARG A 235 5.33 6.87 -22.12
C ARG A 235 6.75 6.42 -22.43
N ALA A 236 7.77 7.09 -21.91
CA ALA A 236 9.17 6.74 -22.14
C ALA A 236 9.54 5.37 -21.54
N ALA A 237 8.97 5.01 -20.39
CA ALA A 237 9.22 3.74 -19.72
C ALA A 237 8.44 2.54 -20.32
N LYS A 238 7.43 2.79 -21.15
CA LYS A 238 6.41 1.80 -21.53
C LYS A 238 6.97 0.54 -22.22
N SER A 239 7.95 0.70 -23.13
CA SER A 239 8.54 -0.44 -23.84
C SER A 239 9.27 -1.40 -22.89
N ASP A 240 9.94 -0.85 -21.90
CA ASP A 240 10.84 -1.60 -21.02
C ASP A 240 10.10 -2.15 -19.80
N ALA A 241 9.12 -1.38 -19.30
CA ALA A 241 8.34 -1.74 -18.12
C ALA A 241 7.22 -2.75 -18.40
N GLN A 242 6.71 -2.78 -19.65
CA GLN A 242 5.62 -3.66 -20.06
C GLN A 242 4.40 -3.55 -19.11
N PHE A 243 4.01 -2.32 -18.76
CA PHE A 243 2.90 -2.09 -17.82
C PHE A 243 1.64 -2.83 -18.26
N ALA A 244 1.14 -3.71 -17.41
CA ALA A 244 -0.08 -4.46 -17.63
C ALA A 244 -1.20 -3.96 -16.72
N VAL A 245 -2.40 -3.86 -17.28
CA VAL A 245 -3.64 -3.80 -16.50
C VAL A 245 -4.19 -5.21 -16.50
N THR A 246 -4.11 -5.90 -15.37
CA THR A 246 -4.62 -7.26 -15.21
C THR A 246 -5.89 -7.21 -14.38
N THR A 247 -6.97 -7.81 -14.86
CA THR A 247 -8.21 -7.95 -14.08
C THR A 247 -8.38 -9.41 -13.67
N VAL A 248 -8.62 -9.64 -12.37
CA VAL A 248 -8.96 -10.96 -11.82
C VAL A 248 -10.35 -10.95 -11.21
N ILE A 249 -11.01 -12.11 -11.20
CA ILE A 249 -12.31 -12.29 -10.55
C ILE A 249 -12.10 -13.00 -9.20
N TYR A 250 -12.44 -12.31 -8.11
CA TYR A 250 -12.38 -12.89 -6.78
C TYR A 250 -13.65 -13.64 -6.43
N THR A 251 -13.49 -14.96 -6.30
CA THR A 251 -14.41 -15.84 -5.57
C THR A 251 -13.62 -16.56 -4.48
N LYS A 252 -14.22 -16.72 -3.29
CA LYS A 252 -13.60 -17.51 -2.23
C LYS A 252 -13.33 -18.91 -2.76
N ALA A 253 -12.10 -19.38 -2.62
CA ALA A 253 -11.79 -20.79 -2.84
C ALA A 253 -12.64 -21.63 -1.88
N ASN A 254 -13.30 -22.67 -2.39
CA ASN A 254 -13.97 -23.64 -1.55
C ASN A 254 -12.89 -24.33 -0.71
N ARG A 255 -12.78 -23.95 0.57
CA ARG A 255 -12.04 -24.76 1.53
C ARG A 255 -12.80 -26.08 1.62
N GLY A 256 -12.30 -27.12 0.96
CA GLY A 256 -12.78 -28.48 1.20
C GLY A 256 -12.79 -28.71 2.72
N LYS A 257 -13.91 -29.25 3.24
CA LYS A 257 -13.98 -29.71 4.62
C LYS A 257 -12.76 -30.59 4.87
N LYS A 258 -11.80 -30.11 5.66
CA LYS A 258 -10.84 -31.02 6.29
C LYS A 258 -11.68 -31.90 7.21
N THR A 259 -11.80 -33.17 6.85
CA THR A 259 -12.19 -34.21 7.80
C THR A 259 -11.22 -34.14 8.96
N ASN A 260 -11.76 -33.87 10.16
CA ASN A 260 -11.03 -34.05 11.41
C ASN A 260 -10.70 -35.53 11.52
N GLU A 261 -9.49 -35.92 11.14
CA GLU A 261 -8.85 -37.09 11.72
C GLU A 261 -7.89 -36.57 12.77
N GLY A 262 -8.26 -36.81 14.02
CA GLY A 262 -7.52 -36.39 15.19
C GLY A 262 -6.19 -37.12 15.29
N VAL A 263 -5.16 -36.36 15.65
CA VAL A 263 -4.10 -36.87 16.51
C VAL A 263 -3.87 -35.78 17.55
N ASP A 264 -4.30 -36.13 18.76
CA ASP A 264 -3.93 -35.52 20.02
C ASP A 264 -2.46 -35.90 20.29
N GLU A 265 -1.60 -34.91 20.57
CA GLU A 265 -0.50 -35.03 21.54
C GLU A 265 0.27 -33.70 21.67
N GLY A 266 0.25 -33.15 22.88
CA GLY A 266 1.49 -32.69 23.53
C GLY A 266 1.83 -31.21 23.50
N SER A 267 1.30 -30.49 24.49
CA SER A 267 1.75 -29.24 25.13
C SER A 267 3.23 -28.84 25.01
N GLY A 268 3.46 -27.52 24.90
CA GLY A 268 4.72 -26.85 25.23
C GLY A 268 4.60 -25.34 25.06
N ASP A 269 4.22 -24.66 26.13
CA ASP A 269 4.19 -23.21 26.29
C ASP A 269 5.54 -22.54 25.92
N ASN A 270 5.48 -21.34 25.35
CA ASN A 270 6.04 -20.16 26.02
C ASN A 270 5.57 -18.86 25.34
N GLU A 271 5.00 -18.02 26.19
CA GLU A 271 4.80 -16.59 26.06
C GLU A 271 6.12 -15.86 25.75
N ASP A 272 5.99 -14.71 25.09
CA ASP A 272 6.77 -13.47 25.22
C ASP A 272 6.49 -12.67 23.94
N GLY A 273 5.93 -11.47 23.93
CA GLY A 273 5.91 -10.42 24.94
C GLY A 273 6.04 -9.13 24.14
N GLU A 274 4.95 -8.37 24.05
CA GLU A 274 4.94 -7.02 23.50
C GLU A 274 5.70 -6.10 24.46
N ASP A 275 6.69 -5.37 23.91
CA ASP A 275 7.06 -3.99 24.27
C ASP A 275 7.65 -3.32 23.01
#